data_AF-A0A7V4NB97-F1
#
_entry.id   AF-A0A7V4NB97-F1
#
_cell.length_a   1.000
_cell.length_b   1.000
_cell.length_c   1.000
_cell.angle_alpha   90.00
_cell.angle_beta   90.00
_cell.angle_gamma   90.00
#
_symmetry.space_group_name_H-M   'P 1'
#
loop_
_entity.id
_entity.type
_entity.pdbx_description
1 polymer ?
#
loop_
_entity_poly.entity_id
_entity_poly.type
_entity_poly.pdbx_seq_one_letter_code
_entity_poly.pdbx_strand_id
1 'polypeptide(L)'
;MRFSAVNHLKKEAFTLIELAIVLVIIGLLVGFGTGIIGVLTKRTKYMESREDLKRASEALKGYAIRFGYLPPSRPFDQYDPEKPDPAFNLVGVKGHDSQNRALLYQVAPELTSGDLCTLNATTLTITDKGNPKSNLAYLVIGAGLNYNLQTNRTIYTQGQANVDDFLYDFNRPEEYDDIVEYVSLYELQQQRCNYASGTYCNNLVVYLDNAINSFKLDDGSCSSGSSVILGSSQQLETYIASGCKNSCGLFTFSELIAYDSNKNCQVEIERQGQNCVPRDR
;
A
#
# COMPACT_ATOMS: atom_id res chain seq x y z
N MET A 1 6.41 62.64 -68.47
CA MET A 1 7.10 61.78 -67.48
C MET A 1 6.61 62.16 -66.09
N ARG A 2 5.91 61.26 -65.39
CA ARG A 2 5.35 61.48 -64.04
C ARG A 2 6.32 60.93 -63.00
N PHE A 3 6.73 61.76 -62.05
CA PHE A 3 7.49 61.33 -60.87
C PHE A 3 6.57 60.58 -59.91
N SER A 4 6.95 59.35 -59.55
CA SER A 4 6.25 58.51 -58.58
C SER A 4 6.86 58.71 -57.19
N ALA A 5 6.01 59.02 -56.22
CA ALA A 5 6.39 59.33 -54.84
C ALA A 5 6.84 58.06 -54.08
N VAL A 6 8.04 58.11 -53.50
CA VAL A 6 8.54 57.10 -52.55
C VAL A 6 8.06 57.52 -51.16
N ASN A 7 7.17 56.72 -50.56
CA ASN A 7 6.72 56.91 -49.18
C ASN A 7 7.87 56.59 -48.21
N HIS A 8 8.31 57.61 -47.47
CA HIS A 8 9.30 57.51 -46.41
C HIS A 8 8.65 56.84 -45.19
N LEU A 9 8.84 55.52 -45.02
CA LEU A 9 8.55 54.86 -43.76
C LEU A 9 9.49 55.42 -42.69
N LYS A 10 8.96 56.21 -41.76
CA LYS A 10 9.69 56.66 -40.56
C LYS A 10 10.11 55.41 -39.78
N LYS A 11 11.41 55.11 -39.78
CA LYS A 11 12.00 54.13 -38.86
C LYS A 11 12.16 54.82 -37.52
N GLU A 12 11.16 54.69 -36.65
CA GLU A 12 11.32 55.06 -35.25
C GLU A 12 12.27 54.05 -34.61
N ALA A 13 13.43 54.54 -34.19
CA ALA A 13 14.40 53.73 -33.47
C ALA A 13 13.91 53.52 -32.04
N PHE A 14 13.74 52.27 -31.63
CA PHE A 14 13.41 51.90 -30.25
C PHE A 14 14.40 52.54 -29.28
N THR A 15 13.87 53.10 -28.20
CA THR A 15 14.72 53.71 -27.18
C THR A 15 15.44 52.62 -26.37
N LEU A 16 16.69 52.89 -25.98
CA LEU A 16 17.50 51.93 -25.21
C LEU A 16 16.82 51.54 -23.89
N ILE A 17 16.07 52.47 -23.29
CA ILE A 17 15.31 52.23 -22.06
C ILE A 17 14.12 51.29 -22.26
N GLU A 18 13.43 51.37 -23.40
CA GLU A 18 12.30 50.51 -23.71
C GLU A 18 12.74 49.06 -23.88
N LEU A 19 13.89 48.84 -24.55
CA LEU A 19 14.49 47.51 -24.68
C LEU A 19 14.93 46.97 -23.30
N ALA A 20 15.48 47.82 -22.43
CA ALA A 20 15.86 47.42 -21.07
C ALA A 20 14.66 46.97 -20.22
N ILE A 21 13.54 47.69 -20.29
CA ILE A 21 12.31 47.32 -19.56
C ILE A 21 11.75 45.99 -20.10
N VAL A 22 11.75 45.79 -21.42
CA VAL A 22 11.30 44.53 -22.03
C VAL A 22 12.15 43.34 -21.56
N LEU A 23 13.49 43.50 -21.52
CA LEU A 23 14.37 42.45 -21.02
C LEU A 23 14.15 42.15 -19.54
N VAL A 24 13.87 43.16 -18.71
CA VAL A 24 13.54 42.97 -17.29
C VAL A 24 12.22 42.20 -17.13
N ILE A 25 11.19 42.53 -17.91
CA ILE A 25 9.90 41.83 -17.87
C ILE A 25 10.07 40.38 -18.31
N ILE A 26 10.80 40.11 -19.40
CA ILE A 26 11.09 38.75 -19.87
C ILE A 26 11.90 37.99 -18.80
N GLY A 27 12.90 38.61 -18.18
CA GLY A 27 13.69 38.01 -17.11
C GLY A 27 12.84 37.61 -15.89
N LEU A 28 11.91 38.48 -15.49
CA LEU A 28 10.96 38.18 -14.39
C LEU A 28 10.00 37.06 -14.76
N LEU A 29 9.44 37.07 -15.97
CA LEU A 29 8.51 36.02 -16.43
C LEU A 29 9.19 34.65 -16.50
N VAL A 30 10.41 34.58 -17.04
CA VAL A 30 11.19 33.34 -17.09
C VAL A 30 11.59 32.91 -15.68
N GLY A 31 12.00 33.85 -14.82
CA GLY A 31 12.35 33.58 -13.43
C GLY A 31 11.20 32.91 -12.65
N PHE A 32 9.97 33.43 -12.75
CA PHE A 32 8.82 32.84 -12.08
C PHE A 32 8.33 31.53 -12.72
N GLY A 33 8.43 31.39 -14.05
CA GLY A 33 7.93 30.21 -14.75
C GLY A 33 8.64 28.90 -14.39
N THR A 34 9.92 28.94 -14.03
CA THR A 34 10.73 27.74 -13.80
C THR A 34 10.38 26.98 -12.52
N GLY A 35 9.92 27.65 -11.45
CA GLY A 35 9.66 27.02 -10.15
C GLY A 35 8.46 26.07 -10.13
N ILE A 36 7.45 26.30 -10.98
CA ILE A 36 6.18 25.53 -10.97
C ILE A 36 6.34 24.18 -11.69
N ILE A 37 7.22 24.10 -12.69
CA ILE A 37 7.39 22.92 -13.54
C ILE A 37 7.87 21.71 -12.71
N GLY A 38 8.81 21.92 -11.77
CA GLY A 38 9.40 20.83 -10.98
C GLY A 38 8.39 20.07 -10.11
N VAL A 39 7.47 20.77 -9.44
CA VAL A 39 6.47 20.15 -8.55
C VAL A 39 5.46 19.32 -9.35
N LEU A 40 5.03 19.81 -10.51
CA LEU A 40 4.09 19.11 -11.38
C LEU A 40 4.73 17.84 -11.97
N THR A 41 6.00 17.88 -12.35
CA THR A 41 6.73 16.71 -12.84
C THR A 41 6.84 15.64 -11.77
N LYS A 42 7.17 15.99 -10.52
CA LYS A 42 7.24 15.02 -9.41
C LYS A 42 5.91 14.29 -9.19
N ARG A 43 4.80 15.04 -9.14
CA ARG A 43 3.47 14.44 -8.97
C ARG A 43 3.10 13.53 -10.13
N THR A 44 3.41 13.93 -11.36
CA THR A 44 3.15 13.13 -12.56
C THR A 44 3.91 11.82 -12.50
N LYS A 45 5.21 11.87 -12.18
CA LYS A 45 6.07 10.68 -12.06
C LYS A 45 5.61 9.74 -10.96
N TYR A 46 5.27 10.27 -9.79
CA TYR A 46 4.70 9.45 -8.71
C TYR A 46 3.42 8.71 -9.13
N MET A 47 2.52 9.40 -9.83
CA MET A 47 1.28 8.79 -10.34
C MET A 47 1.55 7.73 -11.41
N GLU A 48 2.49 7.99 -12.34
CA GLU A 48 2.93 7.03 -13.35
C GLU A 48 3.51 5.76 -12.70
N SER A 49 4.43 5.90 -11.73
CA SER A 49 5.02 4.77 -11.02
C SER A 49 3.98 3.95 -10.27
N ARG A 50 3.01 4.62 -9.63
CA ARG A 50 1.90 3.93 -8.96
C ARG A 50 1.04 3.13 -9.96
N GLU A 51 0.82 3.67 -11.16
CA GLU A 51 0.11 2.95 -12.22
C GLU A 51 0.91 1.73 -12.71
N ASP A 52 2.23 1.86 -12.85
CA ASP A 52 3.11 0.77 -13.24
C ASP A 52 3.13 -0.36 -12.19
N LEU A 53 3.19 -0.03 -10.89
CA LEU A 53 3.05 -1.02 -9.80
C LEU A 53 1.70 -1.72 -9.85
N LYS A 54 0.61 -0.96 -10.04
CA LYS A 54 -0.73 -1.54 -10.14
C LYS A 54 -0.83 -2.47 -11.34
N ARG A 55 -0.28 -2.10 -12.50
CA ARG A 55 -0.26 -2.94 -13.70
C ARG A 55 0.52 -4.22 -13.46
N ALA A 56 1.66 -4.14 -12.78
CA ALA A 56 2.45 -5.31 -12.41
C ALA A 56 1.70 -6.22 -11.43
N SER A 57 1.06 -5.65 -10.42
CA SER A 57 0.23 -6.39 -9.45
C SER A 57 -0.94 -7.10 -10.14
N GLU A 58 -1.71 -6.42 -10.99
CA GLU A 58 -2.83 -7.05 -11.71
C GLU A 58 -2.37 -8.18 -12.66
N ALA A 59 -1.18 -8.07 -13.27
CA ALA A 59 -0.60 -9.14 -14.07
C ALA A 59 -0.21 -10.36 -13.21
N LEU A 60 0.34 -10.14 -12.01
CA LEU A 60 0.64 -11.19 -11.03
C LEU A 60 -0.64 -11.88 -10.53
N LYS A 61 -1.70 -11.11 -10.21
CA LYS A 61 -3.03 -11.66 -9.89
C LYS A 61 -3.55 -12.54 -11.02
N GLY A 62 -3.53 -12.03 -12.25
CA GLY A 62 -3.98 -12.77 -13.43
C GLY A 62 -3.21 -14.08 -13.64
N TYR A 63 -1.90 -14.07 -13.40
CA TYR A 63 -1.07 -15.28 -13.43
C TYR A 63 -1.50 -16.28 -12.36
N ALA A 64 -1.67 -15.83 -11.11
CA ALA A 64 -2.12 -16.69 -10.01
C ALA A 64 -3.51 -17.28 -10.25
N ILE A 65 -4.46 -16.49 -10.75
CA ILE A 65 -5.81 -16.96 -11.10
C ILE A 65 -5.75 -18.04 -12.17
N ARG A 66 -4.88 -17.88 -13.18
CA ARG A 66 -4.74 -18.84 -14.28
C ARG A 66 -4.05 -20.13 -13.85
N PHE A 67 -2.90 -20.04 -13.18
CA PHE A 67 -2.03 -21.19 -12.92
C PHE A 67 -2.19 -21.79 -11.52
N GLY A 68 -2.67 -21.00 -10.56
CA GLY A 68 -2.86 -21.44 -9.17
C GLY A 68 -1.65 -21.26 -8.30
N TYR A 69 -0.57 -20.69 -8.83
CA TYR A 69 0.63 -20.37 -8.10
C TYR A 69 1.19 -19.07 -8.67
N LEU A 70 2.14 -18.48 -7.95
CA LEU A 70 2.84 -17.28 -8.35
C LEU A 70 4.25 -17.61 -8.85
N PRO A 71 4.81 -16.82 -9.78
CA PRO A 71 6.20 -16.99 -10.16
C PRO A 71 7.13 -16.82 -8.95
N PRO A 72 8.27 -17.53 -8.88
CA PRO A 72 9.24 -17.30 -7.83
C PRO A 72 9.83 -15.89 -7.94
N SER A 73 10.03 -15.23 -6.80
CA SER A 73 10.77 -13.97 -6.74
C SER A 73 12.27 -14.21 -6.50
N ARG A 74 13.09 -13.22 -6.82
CA ARG A 74 14.46 -13.17 -6.32
C ARG A 74 14.46 -12.95 -4.80
N PRO A 75 15.50 -13.41 -4.11
CA PRO A 75 15.80 -12.99 -2.74
C PRO A 75 16.04 -11.47 -2.62
N PHE A 76 15.70 -10.88 -1.48
CA PHE A 76 15.91 -9.46 -1.20
C PHE A 76 17.36 -8.98 -1.38
N ASP A 77 18.33 -9.81 -1.00
CA ASP A 77 19.77 -9.53 -1.11
C ASP A 77 20.31 -9.56 -2.55
N GLN A 78 19.46 -9.89 -3.51
CA GLN A 78 19.76 -9.91 -4.95
C GLN A 78 18.95 -8.88 -5.74
N TYR A 79 18.40 -7.89 -5.05
CA TYR A 79 17.77 -6.74 -5.70
C TYR A 79 18.81 -6.00 -6.55
N ASP A 80 18.45 -5.71 -7.80
CA ASP A 80 19.25 -4.95 -8.73
C ASP A 80 18.31 -3.93 -9.39
N PRO A 81 18.50 -2.62 -9.14
CA PRO A 81 17.57 -1.61 -9.57
C PRO A 81 17.64 -1.34 -11.09
N GLU A 82 18.55 -1.98 -11.82
CA GLU A 82 18.61 -1.97 -13.29
C GLU A 82 18.02 -3.24 -13.92
N LYS A 83 17.75 -4.29 -13.12
CA LYS A 83 17.31 -5.59 -13.62
C LYS A 83 16.00 -6.04 -12.96
N PRO A 84 14.85 -5.96 -13.66
CA PRO A 84 13.55 -6.33 -13.12
C PRO A 84 13.48 -7.82 -12.82
N ASP A 85 12.76 -8.19 -11.76
CA ASP A 85 12.56 -9.59 -11.39
C ASP A 85 12.07 -10.43 -12.60
N PRO A 86 12.64 -11.63 -12.87
CA PRO A 86 12.21 -12.50 -13.96
C PRO A 86 10.71 -12.83 -13.92
N ALA A 87 10.08 -12.81 -12.75
CA ALA A 87 8.64 -12.95 -12.59
C ALA A 87 7.85 -11.98 -13.47
N PHE A 88 8.32 -10.75 -13.65
CA PHE A 88 7.63 -9.76 -14.48
C PHE A 88 7.60 -10.15 -15.96
N ASN A 89 8.67 -10.77 -16.47
CA ASN A 89 8.69 -11.30 -17.84
C ASN A 89 7.71 -12.47 -18.00
N LEU A 90 7.56 -13.32 -16.98
CA LEU A 90 6.64 -14.46 -16.99
C LEU A 90 5.17 -14.02 -17.02
N VAL A 91 4.84 -12.90 -16.37
CA VAL A 91 3.48 -12.32 -16.38
C VAL A 91 3.27 -11.29 -17.50
N GLY A 92 4.28 -11.02 -18.33
CA GLY A 92 4.16 -10.16 -19.50
C GLY A 92 4.18 -8.65 -19.21
N VAL A 93 4.87 -8.21 -18.16
CA VAL A 93 5.04 -6.79 -17.81
C VAL A 93 6.51 -6.39 -17.73
N LYS A 94 6.81 -5.09 -17.86
CA LYS A 94 8.20 -4.59 -17.91
C LYS A 94 8.97 -4.67 -16.58
N GLY A 95 8.26 -4.69 -15.46
CA GLY A 95 8.87 -4.69 -14.12
C GLY A 95 9.68 -3.44 -13.78
N HIS A 96 9.40 -2.30 -14.42
CA HIS A 96 10.04 -1.02 -14.13
C HIS A 96 9.00 0.05 -13.79
N ASP A 97 9.41 1.04 -13.01
CA ASP A 97 8.64 2.25 -12.72
C ASP A 97 8.85 3.37 -13.77
N SER A 98 8.24 4.54 -13.53
CA SER A 98 8.30 5.70 -14.42
C SER A 98 9.67 6.39 -14.45
N GLN A 99 10.54 6.03 -13.52
CA GLN A 99 11.93 6.45 -13.37
C GLN A 99 12.90 5.43 -14.00
N ASN A 100 12.37 4.38 -14.64
CA ASN A 100 13.14 3.29 -15.24
C ASN A 100 14.01 2.54 -14.21
N ARG A 101 13.50 2.38 -12.98
CA ARG A 101 14.07 1.52 -11.95
C ARG A 101 13.27 0.24 -11.85
N ALA A 102 13.98 -0.86 -11.63
CA ALA A 102 13.37 -2.17 -11.46
C ALA A 102 12.46 -2.18 -10.22
N LEU A 103 11.26 -2.72 -10.36
CA LEU A 103 10.38 -3.00 -9.24
C LEU A 103 10.94 -4.19 -8.45
N LEU A 104 10.87 -4.12 -7.13
CA LEU A 104 11.10 -5.27 -6.28
C LEU A 104 9.81 -6.09 -6.21
N TYR A 105 9.92 -7.40 -6.36
CA TYR A 105 8.84 -8.37 -6.17
C TYR A 105 9.24 -9.34 -5.08
N GLN A 106 8.36 -9.60 -4.12
CA GLN A 106 8.57 -10.63 -3.12
C GLN A 106 7.31 -11.45 -2.95
N VAL A 107 7.44 -12.77 -3.09
CA VAL A 107 6.35 -13.73 -2.97
C VAL A 107 6.47 -14.56 -1.69
N ALA A 108 5.33 -15.02 -1.17
CA ALA A 108 5.33 -16.04 -0.13
C ALA A 108 5.85 -17.37 -0.72
N PRO A 109 6.85 -18.02 -0.11
CA PRO A 109 7.46 -19.24 -0.68
C PRO A 109 6.46 -20.36 -0.95
N GLU A 110 5.41 -20.47 -0.11
CA GLU A 110 4.36 -21.48 -0.23
C GLU A 110 3.54 -21.34 -1.51
N LEU A 111 3.52 -20.14 -2.10
CA LEU A 111 2.80 -19.84 -3.34
C LEU A 111 3.64 -20.03 -4.60
N THR A 112 4.91 -20.42 -4.48
CA THR A 112 5.76 -20.72 -5.65
C THR A 112 5.60 -22.15 -6.14
N SER A 113 5.00 -23.03 -5.33
CA SER A 113 4.75 -24.43 -5.66
C SER A 113 3.46 -24.92 -5.02
N GLY A 114 2.56 -25.52 -5.79
CA GLY A 114 1.27 -26.01 -5.32
C GLY A 114 0.11 -25.08 -5.69
N ASP A 115 -1.13 -25.53 -5.48
CA ASP A 115 -2.31 -24.71 -5.78
C ASP A 115 -2.66 -23.82 -4.59
N LEU A 116 -2.75 -22.52 -4.81
CA LEU A 116 -3.14 -21.50 -3.85
C LEU A 116 -4.48 -21.80 -3.17
N CYS A 117 -5.36 -22.57 -3.84
CA CYS A 117 -6.65 -22.98 -3.27
C CYS A 117 -6.55 -24.01 -2.16
N THR A 118 -5.39 -24.67 -2.00
CA THR A 118 -5.15 -25.68 -0.96
C THR A 118 -4.41 -25.12 0.24
N LEU A 119 -3.94 -23.87 0.16
CA LEU A 119 -3.19 -23.22 1.22
C LEU A 119 -4.12 -22.54 2.21
N ASN A 120 -3.86 -22.71 3.50
CA ASN A 120 -4.63 -22.05 4.57
C ASN A 120 -3.98 -20.74 5.04
N ALA A 121 -2.66 -20.59 4.86
CA ALA A 121 -1.89 -19.44 5.34
C ALA A 121 -0.59 -19.29 4.55
N THR A 122 0.04 -18.12 4.67
CA THR A 122 1.39 -17.85 4.16
C THR A 122 2.28 -17.26 5.25
N THR A 123 3.60 -17.40 5.10
CA THR A 123 4.57 -16.85 6.06
C THR A 123 4.94 -15.38 5.80
N LEU A 124 4.46 -14.79 4.71
CA LEU A 124 4.77 -13.42 4.35
C LEU A 124 3.96 -12.43 5.18
N THR A 125 4.66 -11.52 5.84
CA THR A 125 4.13 -10.49 6.73
C THR A 125 4.85 -9.16 6.52
N ILE A 126 4.12 -8.07 6.73
CA ILE A 126 4.61 -6.69 6.69
C ILE A 126 4.02 -5.88 7.85
N THR A 127 4.54 -4.68 8.08
CA THR A 127 3.98 -3.69 8.99
C THR A 127 3.61 -2.45 8.20
N ASP A 128 2.31 -2.21 7.95
CA ASP A 128 1.81 -1.05 7.22
C ASP A 128 1.44 0.07 8.18
N LYS A 129 2.30 1.10 8.25
CA LYS A 129 2.14 2.28 9.11
C LYS A 129 1.86 1.91 10.57
N GLY A 130 2.61 0.94 11.07
CA GLY A 130 2.48 0.39 12.43
C GLY A 130 1.49 -0.75 12.58
N ASN A 131 0.68 -1.07 11.56
CA ASN A 131 -0.29 -2.16 11.61
C ASN A 131 0.28 -3.43 10.99
N PRO A 132 0.43 -4.53 11.74
CA PRO A 132 0.93 -5.78 11.18
C PRO A 132 -0.10 -6.37 10.20
N LYS A 133 0.34 -6.71 8.99
CA LYS A 133 -0.45 -7.45 8.00
C LYS A 133 0.20 -8.80 7.75
N SER A 134 -0.62 -9.84 7.79
CA SER A 134 -0.21 -11.24 7.66
C SER A 134 -0.97 -11.94 6.55
N ASN A 135 -0.59 -13.19 6.24
CA ASN A 135 -1.17 -13.99 5.16
C ASN A 135 -1.10 -13.27 3.80
N LEU A 136 0.02 -12.59 3.54
CA LEU A 136 0.24 -11.94 2.26
C LEU A 136 0.66 -12.96 1.20
N ALA A 137 0.14 -12.82 -0.01
CA ALA A 137 0.55 -13.62 -1.14
C ALA A 137 1.86 -13.09 -1.72
N TYR A 138 1.94 -11.78 -1.93
CA TYR A 138 3.12 -11.09 -2.42
C TYR A 138 3.06 -9.59 -2.15
N LEU A 139 4.19 -8.91 -2.35
CA LEU A 139 4.29 -7.47 -2.46
C LEU A 139 5.14 -7.05 -3.67
N VAL A 140 4.87 -5.85 -4.18
CA VAL A 140 5.60 -5.15 -5.24
C VAL A 140 5.98 -3.77 -4.71
N ILE A 141 7.25 -3.39 -4.84
CA ILE A 141 7.79 -2.13 -4.33
C ILE A 141 8.51 -1.37 -5.44
N GLY A 142 8.34 -0.05 -5.48
CA GLY A 142 9.13 0.88 -6.29
C GLY A 142 9.81 1.93 -5.42
N ALA A 143 11.05 2.29 -5.77
CA ALA A 143 11.97 3.15 -5.03
C ALA A 143 11.67 4.68 -5.13
N GLY A 144 10.41 5.03 -5.39
CA GLY A 144 9.95 6.42 -5.41
C GLY A 144 10.69 7.37 -6.38
N LEU A 145 10.79 8.64 -6.00
CA LEU A 145 11.48 9.70 -6.74
C LEU A 145 12.93 9.89 -6.28
N ASN A 146 13.28 9.40 -5.09
CA ASN A 146 14.64 9.46 -4.56
C ASN A 146 15.54 8.34 -5.12
N TYR A 147 14.97 7.32 -5.78
CA TYR A 147 15.68 6.18 -6.37
C TYR A 147 16.35 5.24 -5.35
N ASN A 148 16.05 5.42 -4.06
CA ASN A 148 16.52 4.61 -2.95
C ASN A 148 15.37 3.73 -2.50
N LEU A 149 15.57 2.41 -2.52
CA LEU A 149 14.54 1.54 -2.01
C LEU A 149 14.67 1.58 -0.49
N GLN A 150 13.65 2.01 0.23
CA GLN A 150 13.71 2.17 1.70
C GLN A 150 12.91 1.08 2.43
N THR A 151 12.08 0.33 1.71
CA THR A 151 11.15 -0.64 2.28
C THR A 151 11.70 -2.06 2.25
N ASN A 152 11.85 -2.66 3.42
CA ASN A 152 12.07 -4.10 3.58
C ASN A 152 10.76 -4.82 3.93
N ARG A 153 10.28 -4.65 5.17
CA ARG A 153 8.99 -5.17 5.65
C ARG A 153 8.11 -4.15 6.35
N THR A 154 8.64 -2.95 6.60
CA THR A 154 7.90 -1.86 7.25
C THR A 154 7.58 -0.80 6.20
N ILE A 155 6.29 -0.52 6.00
CA ILE A 155 5.80 0.55 5.13
C ILE A 155 5.55 1.77 6.00
N TYR A 156 6.17 2.89 5.61
CA TYR A 156 6.10 4.14 6.36
C TYR A 156 5.09 5.12 5.76
N THR A 157 4.86 6.22 6.46
CA THR A 157 4.07 7.33 5.92
C THR A 157 4.92 8.12 4.92
N GLN A 158 4.33 8.50 3.79
CA GLN A 158 5.00 9.32 2.76
C GLN A 158 5.56 10.61 3.38
N GLY A 159 6.83 10.91 3.10
CA GLY A 159 7.56 12.07 3.64
C GLY A 159 8.14 11.88 5.04
N GLN A 160 8.07 10.68 5.63
CA GLN A 160 8.71 10.41 6.91
C GLN A 160 10.24 10.52 6.76
N ALA A 161 10.87 11.39 7.55
CA ALA A 161 12.30 11.66 7.45
C ALA A 161 13.17 10.54 8.05
N ASN A 162 14.40 10.42 7.52
CA ASN A 162 15.46 9.52 7.98
C ASN A 162 15.05 8.03 7.98
N VAL A 163 14.35 7.61 6.92
CA VAL A 163 13.98 6.21 6.72
C VAL A 163 14.92 5.57 5.71
N ASP A 164 15.46 4.41 6.06
CA ASP A 164 16.20 3.53 5.15
C ASP A 164 16.36 2.13 5.78
N ASP A 165 15.32 1.29 5.61
CA ASP A 165 15.29 -0.06 6.19
C ASP A 165 15.83 -1.13 5.23
N PHE A 166 16.20 -0.75 4.00
CA PHE A 166 16.61 -1.68 2.97
C PHE A 166 18.13 -1.89 3.01
N LEU A 167 18.56 -2.97 3.65
CA LEU A 167 19.99 -3.21 3.91
C LEU A 167 20.81 -3.63 2.67
N TYR A 168 20.16 -3.81 1.51
CA TYR A 168 20.78 -4.43 0.33
C TYR A 168 21.07 -3.44 -0.79
N ASP A 169 20.87 -2.14 -0.57
CA ASP A 169 21.36 -1.07 -1.43
C ASP A 169 22.32 -0.14 -0.66
N PHE A 170 22.28 1.17 -0.91
CA PHE A 170 23.18 2.14 -0.32
C PHE A 170 22.51 2.78 0.90
N ASN A 171 23.11 2.64 2.09
CA ASN A 171 22.61 3.26 3.32
C ASN A 171 22.57 4.80 3.20
N ARG A 172 21.40 5.33 2.87
CA ARG A 172 21.08 6.75 2.65
C ARG A 172 19.72 7.08 3.28
N PRO A 173 19.69 7.33 4.60
CA PRO A 173 18.48 7.78 5.29
C PRO A 173 17.97 9.11 4.70
N GLU A 174 16.74 9.08 4.20
CA GLU A 174 16.08 10.25 3.59
C GLU A 174 14.57 10.22 3.82
N GLU A 175 13.83 11.13 3.17
CA GLU A 175 12.36 11.11 3.23
C GLU A 175 11.82 9.87 2.53
N TYR A 176 10.92 9.16 3.19
CA TYR A 176 10.27 7.96 2.65
C TYR A 176 9.33 8.31 1.50
N ASP A 177 9.62 7.82 0.29
CA ASP A 177 8.78 8.03 -0.89
C ASP A 177 8.52 6.75 -1.72
N ASP A 178 8.90 5.59 -1.17
CA ASP A 178 8.60 4.28 -1.74
C ASP A 178 7.10 4.09 -1.97
N ILE A 179 6.78 3.45 -3.09
CA ILE A 179 5.42 3.04 -3.42
C ILE A 179 5.34 1.52 -3.24
N VAL A 180 4.39 1.07 -2.43
CA VAL A 180 4.21 -0.36 -2.12
C VAL A 180 2.80 -0.78 -2.48
N GLU A 181 2.68 -1.90 -3.19
CA GLU A 181 1.42 -2.60 -3.46
C GLU A 181 1.55 -4.04 -2.95
N TYR A 182 0.59 -4.53 -2.19
CA TYR A 182 0.60 -5.91 -1.68
C TYR A 182 -0.77 -6.55 -1.82
N VAL A 183 -0.80 -7.89 -1.88
CA VAL A 183 -2.01 -8.67 -2.09
C VAL A 183 -2.04 -9.82 -1.08
N SER A 184 -3.19 -10.07 -0.47
CA SER A 184 -3.37 -11.17 0.47
C SER A 184 -3.61 -12.51 -0.22
N LEU A 185 -3.29 -13.63 0.44
CA LEU A 185 -3.65 -14.98 -0.02
C LEU A 185 -5.16 -15.07 -0.27
N TYR A 186 -5.94 -14.54 0.66
CA TYR A 186 -7.40 -14.53 0.58
C TYR A 186 -7.90 -13.84 -0.69
N GLU A 187 -7.36 -12.68 -1.05
CA GLU A 187 -7.76 -11.95 -2.25
C GLU A 187 -7.61 -12.80 -3.51
N LEU A 188 -6.49 -13.52 -3.65
CA LEU A 188 -6.27 -14.43 -4.78
C LEU A 188 -7.22 -15.63 -4.76
N GLN A 189 -7.48 -16.18 -3.58
CA GLN A 189 -8.38 -17.33 -3.41
C GLN A 189 -9.81 -16.99 -3.80
N GLN A 190 -10.29 -15.79 -3.45
CA GLN A 190 -11.63 -15.32 -3.85
C GLN A 190 -11.80 -15.25 -5.36
N GLN A 191 -10.75 -14.84 -6.08
CA GLN A 191 -10.80 -14.69 -7.53
C GLN A 191 -10.69 -16.02 -8.27
N ARG A 192 -10.03 -17.04 -7.69
CA ARG A 192 -9.78 -18.33 -8.35
C ARG A 192 -10.64 -19.49 -7.84
N CYS A 193 -10.72 -19.67 -6.53
CA CYS A 193 -10.96 -20.99 -5.95
C CYS A 193 -12.42 -21.41 -5.86
N ASN A 194 -13.35 -20.70 -6.50
CA ASN A 194 -14.77 -20.75 -6.14
C ASN A 194 -14.91 -20.80 -4.62
N TYR A 195 -14.16 -19.93 -3.93
CA TYR A 195 -14.16 -19.88 -2.48
C TYR A 195 -15.58 -19.48 -2.13
N ALA A 196 -16.41 -20.50 -1.86
CA ALA A 196 -17.83 -20.32 -1.70
C ALA A 196 -17.99 -19.24 -0.64
N SER A 197 -19.03 -18.43 -0.78
CA SER A 197 -19.54 -17.51 0.23
C SER A 197 -20.00 -18.23 1.51
N GLY A 198 -19.36 -19.33 1.89
CA GLY A 198 -19.38 -19.91 3.21
C GLY A 198 -18.42 -19.16 4.12
N THR A 199 -18.69 -19.26 5.42
CA THR A 199 -17.92 -18.63 6.48
C THR A 199 -16.44 -19.03 6.36
N TYR A 200 -15.58 -18.12 5.89
CA TYR A 200 -14.14 -18.38 5.72
C TYR A 200 -13.41 -18.62 7.04
N CYS A 201 -14.05 -18.26 8.16
CA CYS A 201 -13.61 -18.60 9.50
C CYS A 201 -14.61 -19.52 10.17
N ASN A 202 -14.16 -20.68 10.65
CA ASN A 202 -14.94 -21.48 11.59
C ASN A 202 -14.79 -20.96 13.03
N ASN A 203 -13.64 -20.32 13.29
CA ASN A 203 -13.26 -19.74 14.56
C ASN A 203 -12.66 -18.36 14.30
N LEU A 204 -13.03 -17.38 15.11
CA LEU A 204 -12.55 -16.00 15.02
C LEU A 204 -11.73 -15.69 16.27
N VAL A 205 -10.50 -15.22 16.10
CA VAL A 205 -9.68 -14.73 17.21
C VAL A 205 -10.04 -13.28 17.47
N VAL A 206 -10.71 -13.04 18.58
CA VAL A 206 -11.12 -11.70 19.00
C VAL A 206 -10.12 -11.18 20.01
N TYR A 207 -9.43 -10.11 19.67
CA TYR A 207 -8.52 -9.41 20.56
C TYR A 207 -9.26 -8.31 21.32
N LEU A 208 -8.95 -8.18 22.60
CA LEU A 208 -9.61 -7.23 23.49
C LEU A 208 -8.60 -6.14 23.86
N ASP A 209 -8.99 -4.88 23.66
CA ASP A 209 -8.26 -3.73 24.17
C ASP A 209 -8.05 -3.85 25.69
N ASN A 210 -6.94 -3.31 26.20
CA ASN A 210 -6.57 -3.33 27.62
C ASN A 210 -7.62 -2.65 28.53
N ALA A 211 -8.52 -1.84 27.95
CA ALA A 211 -9.64 -1.24 28.66
C ALA A 211 -10.83 -2.20 28.88
N ILE A 212 -10.83 -3.39 28.26
CA ILE A 212 -11.82 -4.46 28.41
C ILE A 212 -11.26 -5.48 29.39
N ASN A 213 -11.85 -5.58 30.58
CA ASN A 213 -11.29 -6.33 31.69
C ASN A 213 -11.81 -7.77 31.80
N SER A 214 -12.98 -8.07 31.22
CA SER A 214 -13.53 -9.43 31.21
C SER A 214 -14.51 -9.65 30.07
N PHE A 215 -14.78 -10.91 29.78
CA PHE A 215 -15.70 -11.35 28.74
C PHE A 215 -16.44 -12.64 29.14
N LYS A 216 -17.54 -12.91 28.44
CA LYS A 216 -18.26 -14.21 28.46
C LYS A 216 -18.45 -14.71 27.05
N LEU A 217 -18.29 -16.02 26.89
CA LEU A 217 -18.76 -16.73 25.71
C LEU A 217 -20.12 -17.33 26.03
N ASP A 218 -21.13 -16.95 25.25
CA ASP A 218 -22.52 -17.34 25.47
C ASP A 218 -22.95 -17.08 26.93
N ASP A 219 -23.76 -17.95 27.53
CA ASP A 219 -24.13 -17.90 28.95
C ASP A 219 -23.06 -18.50 29.89
N GLY A 220 -21.80 -18.50 29.45
CA GLY A 220 -20.68 -19.11 30.16
C GLY A 220 -20.18 -18.34 31.39
N SER A 221 -19.15 -18.90 32.03
CA SER A 221 -18.47 -18.27 33.17
C SER A 221 -17.67 -17.04 32.73
N CYS A 222 -17.67 -16.02 33.59
CA CYS A 222 -16.87 -14.82 33.39
C CYS A 222 -15.38 -15.16 33.30
N SER A 223 -14.74 -14.71 32.23
CA SER A 223 -13.32 -14.94 31.95
C SER A 223 -12.60 -13.61 31.69
N SER A 224 -11.27 -13.62 31.76
CA SER A 224 -10.42 -12.45 31.50
C SER A 224 -9.22 -12.86 30.66
N GLY A 225 -8.77 -11.98 29.77
CA GLY A 225 -7.65 -12.24 28.86
C GLY A 225 -7.57 -11.18 27.76
N SER A 226 -6.47 -11.17 27.01
CA SER A 226 -6.25 -10.25 25.88
C SER A 226 -6.81 -10.75 24.55
N SER A 227 -7.26 -12.00 24.50
CA SER A 227 -7.89 -12.60 23.32
C SER A 227 -8.80 -13.76 23.68
N VAL A 228 -9.78 -14.02 22.83
CA VAL A 228 -10.70 -15.15 22.93
C VAL A 228 -10.97 -15.74 21.54
N ILE A 229 -11.16 -17.05 21.46
CA ILE A 229 -11.56 -17.72 20.21
C ILE A 229 -13.08 -17.89 20.24
N LEU A 230 -13.75 -17.32 19.24
CA LEU A 230 -15.20 -17.38 19.07
C LEU A 230 -15.57 -18.34 17.94
N GLY A 231 -16.34 -19.39 18.24
CA GLY A 231 -16.87 -20.31 17.23
C GLY A 231 -18.05 -19.72 16.46
N SER A 232 -18.35 -20.30 15.28
CA SER A 232 -19.36 -19.78 14.34
C SER A 232 -20.78 -19.63 14.88
N SER A 233 -21.13 -20.33 15.97
CA SER A 233 -22.45 -20.29 16.62
C SER A 233 -22.46 -19.55 17.96
N GLN A 234 -21.33 -18.99 18.37
CA GLN A 234 -21.15 -18.41 19.70
C GLN A 234 -21.36 -16.89 19.68
N GLN A 235 -21.67 -16.36 20.85
CA GLN A 235 -21.72 -14.93 21.14
C GLN A 235 -20.65 -14.55 22.16
N LEU A 236 -20.13 -13.34 22.02
CA LEU A 236 -19.16 -12.74 22.91
C LEU A 236 -19.76 -11.53 23.58
N GLU A 237 -19.84 -11.55 24.91
CA GLU A 237 -20.18 -10.37 25.69
C GLU A 237 -18.91 -9.80 26.36
N THR A 238 -18.71 -8.49 26.25
CA THR A 238 -17.53 -7.78 26.74
C THR A 238 -17.87 -6.79 27.85
N TYR A 239 -16.95 -6.63 28.82
CA TYR A 239 -17.18 -5.87 30.04
C TYR A 239 -15.99 -4.99 30.41
N ILE A 240 -16.28 -3.76 30.82
CA ILE A 240 -15.25 -2.75 31.18
C ILE A 240 -14.72 -2.98 32.59
N ALA A 241 -15.47 -3.64 33.48
CA ALA A 241 -15.00 -3.96 34.83
C ALA A 241 -14.79 -5.47 35.00
N SER A 242 -13.95 -5.85 35.96
CA SER A 242 -13.68 -7.24 36.30
C SER A 242 -14.93 -7.95 36.83
N GLY A 243 -14.97 -9.28 36.64
CA GLY A 243 -16.10 -10.09 37.08
C GLY A 243 -17.38 -9.83 36.29
N CYS A 244 -17.26 -9.42 35.02
CA CYS A 244 -18.35 -9.23 34.09
C CYS A 244 -19.38 -8.21 34.60
N LYS A 245 -18.86 -7.04 34.99
CA LYS A 245 -19.63 -5.87 35.40
C LYS A 245 -19.47 -4.77 34.35
N ASN A 246 -20.51 -3.96 34.18
CA ASN A 246 -20.55 -2.88 33.18
C ASN A 246 -20.34 -3.42 31.76
N SER A 247 -21.35 -4.14 31.25
CA SER A 247 -21.37 -4.66 29.87
C SER A 247 -21.25 -3.49 28.88
N CYS A 248 -20.37 -3.63 27.89
CA CYS A 248 -20.11 -2.62 26.87
C CYS A 248 -20.43 -3.08 25.45
N GLY A 249 -20.70 -4.37 25.25
CA GLY A 249 -21.01 -4.91 23.92
C GLY A 249 -21.35 -6.40 23.98
N LEU A 250 -22.32 -6.80 23.15
CA LEU A 250 -22.69 -8.18 22.87
C LEU A 250 -22.56 -8.38 21.37
N PHE A 251 -21.73 -9.34 20.97
CA PHE A 251 -21.38 -9.56 19.57
C PHE A 251 -21.56 -11.01 19.17
N THR A 252 -22.24 -11.23 18.07
CA THR A 252 -22.31 -12.54 17.41
C THR A 252 -21.09 -12.77 16.54
N PHE A 253 -20.76 -14.03 16.27
CA PHE A 253 -19.77 -14.37 15.26
C PHE A 253 -20.02 -13.68 13.92
N SER A 254 -21.28 -13.66 13.46
CA SER A 254 -21.69 -13.04 12.19
C SER A 254 -21.51 -11.51 12.16
N GLU A 255 -21.65 -10.85 13.31
CA GLU A 255 -21.38 -9.41 13.39
C GLU A 255 -19.88 -9.14 13.34
N LEU A 256 -19.09 -9.84 14.14
CA LEU A 256 -17.64 -9.62 14.21
C LEU A 256 -16.94 -9.97 12.89
N ILE A 257 -17.32 -11.07 12.24
CA ILE A 257 -16.70 -11.50 10.97
C ILE A 257 -16.93 -10.51 9.81
N ALA A 258 -17.91 -9.61 9.95
CA ALA A 258 -18.15 -8.52 9.01
C ALA A 258 -17.11 -7.39 9.14
N TYR A 259 -16.47 -7.25 10.31
CA TYR A 259 -15.42 -6.26 10.57
C TYR A 259 -14.02 -6.77 10.20
N ASP A 260 -13.82 -8.09 10.08
CA ASP A 260 -12.59 -8.67 9.54
C ASP A 260 -12.51 -8.38 8.04
N SER A 261 -11.86 -7.27 7.69
CA SER A 261 -11.79 -6.74 6.33
C SER A 261 -10.64 -7.37 5.55
N ASN A 262 -9.58 -7.78 6.26
CA ASN A 262 -8.43 -8.47 5.71
C ASN A 262 -8.63 -10.00 5.61
N LYS A 263 -9.70 -10.51 6.23
CA LYS A 263 -10.20 -11.89 6.19
C LYS A 263 -9.20 -12.89 6.79
N ASN A 264 -8.46 -12.48 7.83
CA ASN A 264 -7.44 -13.29 8.52
C ASN A 264 -7.98 -14.04 9.76
N CYS A 265 -9.30 -14.02 9.98
CA CYS A 265 -9.98 -14.55 11.16
C CYS A 265 -9.56 -13.87 12.46
N GLN A 266 -9.21 -12.59 12.40
CA GLN A 266 -8.86 -11.78 13.55
C GLN A 266 -9.60 -10.45 13.52
N VAL A 267 -10.19 -10.11 14.66
CA VAL A 267 -10.79 -8.80 14.88
C VAL A 267 -10.34 -8.27 16.22
N GLU A 268 -10.40 -6.97 16.38
CA GLU A 268 -10.14 -6.31 17.64
C GLU A 268 -11.39 -5.58 18.12
N ILE A 269 -11.67 -5.65 19.42
CA ILE A 269 -12.73 -4.87 20.06
C ILE A 269 -12.08 -3.81 20.92
N GLU A 270 -12.40 -2.55 20.62
CA GLU A 270 -11.90 -1.39 21.34
C GLU A 270 -12.99 -0.70 22.15
N ARG A 271 -12.58 -0.07 23.26
CA ARG A 271 -13.50 0.74 24.05
C ARG A 271 -13.68 2.14 23.46
N GLN A 272 -14.93 2.51 23.20
CA GLN A 272 -15.33 3.87 22.84
C GLN A 272 -16.33 4.43 23.88
N GLY A 273 -15.80 5.11 24.88
CA GLY A 273 -16.60 5.65 25.99
C GLY A 273 -17.14 4.54 26.90
N GLN A 274 -18.46 4.32 26.87
CA GLN A 274 -19.12 3.22 27.59
C GLN A 274 -19.45 2.02 26.69
N ASN A 275 -19.19 2.13 25.39
CA ASN A 275 -19.47 1.09 24.40
C ASN A 275 -18.17 0.42 23.97
N CYS A 276 -18.29 -0.79 23.44
CA CYS A 276 -17.22 -1.52 22.78
C CYS A 276 -17.53 -1.61 21.27
N VAL A 277 -16.53 -1.38 20.43
CA VAL A 277 -16.68 -1.30 18.98
C VAL A 277 -15.67 -2.22 18.30
N PRO A 278 -16.10 -3.13 17.41
CA PRO A 278 -15.20 -3.99 16.66
C PRO A 278 -14.51 -3.23 15.52
N ARG A 279 -13.29 -3.65 15.19
CA ARG A 279 -12.50 -3.20 14.04
C ARG A 279 -11.70 -4.34 13.42
N ASP A 280 -11.33 -4.17 12.16
CA ASP A 280 -10.37 -5.03 11.50
C ASP A 280 -9.00 -4.92 12.16
N ARG A 281 -8.24 -6.02 12.17
CA ARG A 281 -6.87 -6.02 12.69
C ARG A 281 -5.81 -5.74 11.62
#